data_AF-A0A957UZF6-F1
#
_entry.id   AF-A0A957UZF6-F1
#
_cell.length_a   1.000
_cell.length_b   1.000
_cell.length_c   1.000
_cell.angle_alpha   90.00
_cell.angle_beta   90.00
_cell.angle_gamma   90.00
#
_symmetry.space_group_name_H-M   'P 1'
#
loop_
_entity.id
_entity.type
_entity.pdbx_description
1 polymer ?
#
loop_
_entity_poly.entity_id
_entity_poly.type
_entity_poly.pdbx_seq_one_letter_code
_entity_poly.pdbx_strand_id
1 'polypeptide(L)' 'GTVVRVEPYGAFVNILPGVDGMVHISQLADYRVDKVEDIANLGD' A
#
# COMPACT_ATOMS: atom_id res chain seq x y z
N GLY A 1 -1.33 -0.57 -10.49
CA GLY A 1 0.03 -1.04 -10.13
C GLY A 1 -0.19 -1.96 -8.97
N THR A 2 0.35 -3.17 -9.03
CA THR A 2 -0.08 -4.22 -8.11
C THR A 2 0.55 -4.03 -6.74
N VAL A 3 -0.25 -4.08 -5.69
CA VAL A 3 0.28 -4.15 -4.31
C VAL A 3 1.07 -5.44 -4.16
N VAL A 4 2.38 -5.32 -3.93
CA VAL A 4 3.31 -6.46 -3.78
C VAL A 4 3.59 -6.81 -2.34
N ARG A 5 3.44 -5.84 -1.42
CA ARG A 5 3.62 -6.07 0.01
C ARG A 5 2.79 -5.09 0.83
N VAL A 6 2.21 -5.57 1.92
CA VAL A 6 1.46 -4.73 2.86
C VAL A 6 2.11 -4.87 4.23
N GLU A 7 2.40 -3.74 4.85
CA GLU A 7 2.96 -3.64 6.19
C GLU A 7 2.04 -2.75 7.04
N PRO A 8 2.03 -2.87 8.38
CA PRO A 8 1.11 -2.11 9.23
C PRO A 8 1.29 -0.58 9.16
N TYR A 9 2.41 -0.09 8.64
CA TYR A 9 2.69 1.33 8.45
C TYR A 9 2.57 1.79 6.98
N GLY A 10 2.32 0.90 6.02
CA GLY A 10 2.21 1.26 4.61
C GLY A 10 2.09 0.10 3.63
N ALA A 11 1.79 0.43 2.37
CA ALA A 11 1.72 -0.54 1.26
C ALA A 11 2.86 -0.30 0.27
N PHE A 12 3.44 -1.39 -0.24
CA PHE A 12 4.37 -1.37 -1.36
C PHE A 12 3.62 -1.75 -2.63
N VAL A 13 3.65 -0.85 -3.59
CA VAL A 13 2.99 -0.98 -4.88
C VAL A 13 4.06 -1.07 -5.96
N ASN A 14 3.99 -2.12 -6.79
CA ASN A 14 4.84 -2.20 -7.95
C ASN A 14 4.28 -1.29 -9.05
N ILE A 15 5.05 -0.25 -9.37
CA ILE A 15 4.65 0.76 -10.36
C ILE A 15 5.27 0.40 -11.72
N LEU A 16 6.49 -0.12 -11.71
CA LEU A 16 7.23 -0.57 -12.90
C LEU A 16 8.01 -1.85 -12.58
N PRO A 17 8.40 -2.64 -13.60
CA PRO A 17 9.23 -3.83 -13.39
C PRO A 17 10.56 -3.45 -12.72
N GLY A 18 10.77 -3.92 -11.49
CA GLY A 18 11.96 -3.60 -10.68
C GLY A 18 11.92 -2.27 -9.93
N VAL A 19 10.79 -1.54 -9.96
CA VAL A 19 10.59 -0.32 -9.16
C VAL A 19 9.37 -0.47 -8.27
N ASP A 20 9.63 -0.53 -6.97
CA ASP A 20 8.61 -0.59 -5.93
C ASP A 20 8.45 0.79 -5.28
N GLY A 21 7.21 1.28 -5.27
CA GLY A 21 6.82 2.50 -4.58
C GLY A 21 6.20 2.17 -3.22
N MET A 22 6.69 2.81 -2.16
CA MET A 22 6.10 2.68 -0.82
C MET A 22 5.13 3.83 -0.57
N VAL A 23 3.89 3.50 -0.23
CA VAL A 23 2.87 4.46 0.20
C VAL A 23 2.65 4.31 1.70
N HIS A 24 2.82 5.40 2.44
CA HIS A 24 2.60 5.40 3.88
C HIS A 24 1.11 5.34 4.20
N ILE A 25 0.73 4.69 5.31
CA ILE A 25 -0.69 4.52 5.72
C ILE A 25 -1.44 5.87 5.84
N SER A 26 -0.75 6.94 6.22
CA SER A 26 -1.32 8.29 6.31
C SER A 26 -1.59 8.97 4.96
N GLN A 27 -1.03 8.43 3.87
CA GLN A 27 -1.23 8.90 2.49
C GLN A 27 -2.15 7.96 1.70
N LEU A 28 -2.41 6.76 2.25
CA LEU A 28 -3.31 5.76 1.68
C LEU A 28 -4.79 6.15 1.87
N ALA A 29 -5.11 6.96 2.88
CA ALA A 29 -6.44 7.52 3.09
C ALA A 29 -6.39 8.85 3.84
N ASP A 30 -7.35 9.74 3.56
CA ASP A 30 -7.55 11.00 4.30
C ASP A 30 -8.15 10.79 5.71
N TYR A 31 -8.46 9.55 6.08
CA TYR A 31 -9.03 9.16 7.37
C TYR A 31 -8.10 8.21 8.12
N ARG A 32 -8.32 8.06 9.43
CA ARG A 32 -7.53 7.16 10.27
C ARG A 32 -7.83 5.71 9.87
N VAL A 33 -6.85 5.05 9.30
CA VAL A 33 -6.91 3.64 8.91
C VAL A 33 -6.17 2.84 9.98
N ASP A 34 -6.84 1.86 10.57
CA ASP A 34 -6.23 0.97 11.57
C ASP A 34 -5.44 -0.17 10.92
N LYS A 35 -5.81 -0.59 9.71
CA LYS A 35 -5.13 -1.65 8.95
C LYS A 35 -5.06 -1.32 7.47
N VAL A 36 -3.86 -1.41 6.90
CA VAL A 36 -3.64 -1.19 5.46
C VAL A 36 -4.39 -2.22 4.61
N GLU A 37 -4.62 -3.42 5.16
CA GLU A 37 -5.40 -4.50 4.54
C GLU A 37 -6.85 -4.10 4.23
N ASP A 38 -7.43 -3.14 4.96
CA ASP A 38 -8.82 -2.70 4.72
C ASP A 38 -8.96 -1.82 3.46
N ILE A 39 -7.86 -1.28 2.94
CA ILE A 39 -7.85 -0.35 1.80
C ILE A 39 -6.95 -0.79 0.65
N ALA A 40 -5.95 -1.62 0.91
CA ALA A 40 -5.04 -2.14 -0.11
C ALA A 40 -4.87 -3.64 0.10
N ASN A 41 -5.45 -4.42 -0.82
CA ASN A 41 -5.28 -5.86 -0.86
C ASN A 41 -4.09 -6.25 -1.73
N LEU A 42 -3.38 -7.30 -1.36
CA LEU A 42 -2.36 -7.93 -2.21
C LEU A 42 -3.01 -8.36 -3.54
N GLY A 43 -2.70 -7.67 -4.63
CA GLY A 43 -3.25 -7.97 -5.96
C GLY A 43 -4.07 -6.85 -6.61
N ASP A 44 -4.53 -5.85 -5.84
CA ASP A 44 -5.16 -4.62 -6.38
C ASP A 44 -4.13 -3.68 -7.05
#